data_AF-A0A4U1M7Z4-F1
#
_entry.id   AF-A0A4U1M7Z4-F1
#
_cell.length_a   1.000
_cell.length_b   1.000
_cell.length_c   1.000
_cell.angle_alpha   90.00
_cell.angle_beta   90.00
_cell.angle_gamma   90.00
#
_symmetry.space_group_name_H-M   'P 1'
#
loop_
_entity.id
_entity.type
_entity.pdbx_description
1 polymer ?
#
loop_
_entity_poly.entity_id
_entity_poly.type
_entity_poly.pdbx_seq_one_letter_code
_entity_poly.pdbx_strand_id
1 'polypeptide(L)'
;MTMKEGDIVARRSYGCDLIFRVTRLNESSQTAELVGEDMRLIADAPFDDLVLIDSSEHKMRREQSKEKEDYSFRLFRQDYQLLRMKREYSATSHFKKETSFFELPGKILHIDGDPLYLSKCLEMYKRLGVPVYGLYMKESEIPENIIKLVNNVRPDILVITGHDAYIKHKGEKKDLQCYRNSRYFVRAVKEVRSVFPNLDHLVIFAGACQSHFESLIRAGANFASSPARINIHMLDPVFIVSKIALTSFTDHVNVWDALRNTLTGEDGLGGVETKGILRTGMPMKENEEYSE
;
A
#
# COMPACT_ATOMS: atom_id res chain seq x y z
N MET A 1 -17.67 26.47 -19.48
CA MET A 1 -17.90 26.16 -18.07
C MET A 1 -16.68 26.62 -17.30
N THR A 2 -16.87 27.36 -16.19
CA THR A 2 -15.77 27.78 -15.32
C THR A 2 -15.46 26.63 -14.37
N MET A 3 -14.21 26.15 -14.38
CA MET A 3 -13.71 25.10 -13.50
C MET A 3 -13.71 25.58 -12.04
N LYS A 4 -14.02 24.68 -11.11
CA LYS A 4 -14.12 24.95 -9.67
C LYS A 4 -13.37 23.89 -8.86
N GLU A 5 -13.06 24.22 -7.61
CA GLU A 5 -12.56 23.25 -6.65
C GLU A 5 -13.59 22.13 -6.43
N GLY A 6 -13.12 20.89 -6.39
CA GLY A 6 -13.95 19.69 -6.34
C GLY A 6 -14.35 19.12 -7.70
N ASP A 7 -14.16 19.86 -8.80
CA ASP A 7 -14.42 19.36 -10.15
C ASP A 7 -13.50 18.18 -10.49
N ILE A 8 -14.03 17.28 -11.31
CA ILE A 8 -13.30 16.13 -11.82
C ILE A 8 -12.71 16.49 -13.18
N VAL A 9 -11.39 16.31 -13.29
CA VAL A 9 -10.63 16.68 -14.48
C VAL A 9 -9.67 15.58 -14.89
N ALA A 10 -9.28 15.60 -16.15
CA ALA A 10 -8.17 14.82 -16.68
C ALA A 10 -7.18 15.75 -17.40
N ARG A 11 -5.92 15.32 -17.52
CA ARG A 11 -4.88 16.12 -18.15
C ARG A 11 -4.68 15.73 -19.61
N ARG A 12 -4.83 16.71 -20.50
CA ARG A 12 -4.70 16.51 -21.96
C ARG A 12 -3.29 16.11 -22.36
N SER A 13 -2.27 16.69 -21.74
CA SER A 13 -0.85 16.40 -21.98
C SER A 13 -0.45 14.95 -21.68
N TYR A 14 -1.25 14.25 -20.87
CA TYR A 14 -1.07 12.83 -20.54
C TYR A 14 -2.15 11.95 -21.20
N GLY A 15 -2.85 12.46 -22.21
CA GLY A 15 -3.86 11.71 -22.96
C GLY A 15 -5.13 11.41 -22.16
N CYS A 16 -5.39 12.17 -21.09
CA CYS A 16 -6.52 11.96 -20.17
C CYS A 16 -6.53 10.54 -19.57
N ASP A 17 -5.34 10.00 -19.26
CA ASP A 17 -5.11 8.66 -18.73
C ASP A 17 -5.65 8.49 -17.30
N LEU A 18 -5.53 9.52 -16.47
CA LEU A 18 -5.90 9.51 -15.06
C LEU A 18 -6.99 10.54 -14.75
N ILE A 19 -7.82 10.18 -13.77
CA ILE A 19 -8.83 11.06 -13.20
C ILE A 19 -8.26 11.76 -11.98
N PHE A 20 -8.43 13.08 -11.96
CA PHE A 20 -8.05 13.93 -10.86
C PHE A 20 -9.26 14.68 -10.32
N ARG A 21 -9.17 15.04 -9.04
CA ARG A 21 -10.02 16.02 -8.40
C ARG A 21 -9.24 17.31 -8.22
N VAL A 22 -9.83 18.43 -8.61
CA VAL A 22 -9.28 19.76 -8.35
C VAL A 22 -9.36 20.03 -6.86
N THR A 23 -8.21 20.24 -6.22
CA THR A 23 -8.14 20.58 -4.79
C THR A 23 -8.01 22.08 -4.58
N ARG A 24 -7.28 22.76 -5.46
CA ARG A 24 -7.07 24.21 -5.38
C ARG A 24 -6.91 24.83 -6.76
N LEU A 25 -7.45 26.04 -6.91
CA LEU A 25 -7.26 26.86 -8.11
C LEU A 25 -6.43 28.11 -7.79
N ASN A 26 -5.41 28.37 -8.59
CA ASN A 26 -4.58 29.56 -8.48
C ASN A 26 -4.75 30.44 -9.72
N GLU A 27 -5.70 31.36 -9.63
CA GLU A 27 -6.04 32.31 -10.71
C GLU A 27 -4.85 33.20 -11.13
N SER A 28 -3.95 33.55 -10.20
CA SER A 28 -2.80 34.42 -10.50
C SER A 28 -1.78 33.74 -11.41
N SER A 29 -1.59 32.44 -11.24
CA SER A 29 -0.68 31.63 -12.06
C SER A 29 -1.39 30.83 -13.17
N GLN A 30 -2.73 30.87 -13.21
CA GLN A 30 -3.57 30.04 -14.08
C GLN A 30 -3.25 28.53 -13.96
N THR A 31 -3.01 28.06 -12.73
CA THR A 31 -2.69 26.65 -12.43
C THR A 31 -3.62 26.06 -11.37
N ALA A 32 -3.81 24.74 -11.42
CA ALA A 32 -4.59 23.98 -10.45
C ALA A 32 -3.72 22.94 -9.75
N GLU A 33 -4.00 22.70 -8.47
CA GLU A 33 -3.49 21.55 -7.70
C GLU A 33 -4.51 20.41 -7.78
N LEU A 34 -4.02 19.23 -8.14
CA LEU A 34 -4.80 18.04 -8.48
C LEU A 34 -4.40 16.86 -7.59
N VAL A 35 -5.40 16.05 -7.21
CA VAL A 35 -5.18 14.77 -6.53
C VAL A 35 -5.80 13.66 -7.36
N GLY A 36 -5.03 12.60 -7.64
CA GLY A 36 -5.50 11.43 -8.37
C GLY A 36 -6.50 10.62 -7.56
N GLU A 37 -7.61 10.18 -8.18
CA GLU A 37 -8.66 9.43 -7.48
C GLU A 37 -8.25 7.99 -7.15
N ASP A 38 -7.55 7.33 -8.07
CA ASP A 38 -7.17 5.91 -7.99
C ASP A 38 -5.66 5.68 -7.88
N MET A 39 -4.88 6.68 -8.29
CA MET A 39 -3.43 6.66 -8.25
C MET A 39 -2.92 7.63 -7.21
N ARG A 40 -1.82 7.26 -6.55
CA ARG A 40 -1.21 8.05 -5.49
C ARG A 40 -0.38 9.21 -6.03
N LEU A 41 -1.05 10.20 -6.62
CA LEU A 41 -0.41 11.26 -7.37
C LEU A 41 -1.01 12.62 -6.99
N ILE A 42 -0.12 13.54 -6.61
CA ILE A 42 -0.43 14.97 -6.57
C ILE A 42 0.25 15.61 -7.78
N ALA A 43 -0.49 16.42 -8.52
CA ALA A 43 0.02 17.11 -9.69
C ALA A 43 -0.42 18.57 -9.70
N ASP A 44 0.43 19.44 -10.22
CA ASP A 44 0.06 20.77 -10.68
C ASP A 44 -0.10 20.76 -12.21
N ALA A 45 -1.07 21.53 -12.70
CA ALA A 45 -1.32 21.68 -14.13
C ALA A 45 -1.90 23.05 -14.47
N PRO A 46 -1.51 23.65 -15.62
CA PRO A 46 -2.17 24.86 -16.10
C PRO A 46 -3.61 24.56 -16.50
N PHE A 47 -4.50 25.55 -16.40
CA PHE A 47 -5.93 25.37 -16.70
C PHE A 47 -6.18 24.85 -18.13
N ASP A 48 -5.38 25.26 -19.11
CA ASP A 48 -5.50 24.82 -20.51
C ASP A 48 -5.17 23.34 -20.72
N ASP A 49 -4.44 22.72 -19.79
CA ASP A 49 -4.15 21.28 -19.80
C ASP A 49 -5.31 20.45 -19.23
N LEU A 50 -6.30 21.08 -18.61
CA LEU A 50 -7.38 20.40 -17.91
C LEU A 50 -8.62 20.23 -18.78
N VAL A 51 -9.16 19.02 -18.76
CA VAL A 51 -10.41 18.65 -19.41
C VAL A 51 -11.38 18.23 -18.32
N LEU A 52 -12.50 18.96 -18.20
CA LEU A 52 -13.59 18.58 -17.31
C LEU A 52 -14.19 17.26 -17.76
N ILE A 53 -14.27 16.31 -16.84
CA ILE A 53 -14.93 15.02 -17.06
C ILE A 53 -16.37 15.15 -16.61
N ASP A 54 -17.32 14.82 -17.51
CA ASP A 54 -18.73 14.85 -17.16
C ASP A 54 -19.13 13.70 -16.22
N SER A 55 -20.29 13.83 -15.58
CA SER A 55 -20.76 12.84 -14.61
C SER A 55 -20.96 11.44 -15.19
N SER A 56 -21.24 11.32 -16.49
CA SER A 56 -21.47 10.02 -17.14
C SER A 56 -20.15 9.29 -17.43
N GLU A 57 -19.15 10.02 -17.95
CA GLU A 57 -17.80 9.51 -18.16
C GLU A 57 -17.12 9.20 -16.83
N HIS A 58 -17.27 10.07 -15.82
CA HIS A 58 -16.75 9.84 -14.47
C HIS A 58 -17.29 8.54 -13.87
N LYS A 59 -18.61 8.34 -13.98
CA LYS A 59 -19.26 7.12 -13.49
C LYS A 59 -18.74 5.88 -14.21
N MET A 60 -18.64 5.91 -15.55
CA MET A 60 -18.15 4.79 -16.34
C MET A 60 -16.72 4.40 -15.96
N ARG A 61 -15.80 5.38 -15.88
CA ARG A 61 -14.41 5.11 -15.52
C ARG A 61 -14.28 4.62 -14.07
N ARG A 62 -15.09 5.17 -13.15
CA ARG A 62 -15.14 4.69 -11.76
C ARG A 62 -15.63 3.25 -11.66
N GLU A 63 -16.62 2.86 -12.47
CA GLU A 63 -17.08 1.46 -12.56
C GLU A 63 -15.96 0.54 -13.07
N GLN A 64 -15.24 0.94 -14.11
CA GLN A 64 -14.08 0.16 -14.61
C GLN A 64 -12.97 0.01 -13.56
N SER A 65 -12.66 1.09 -12.82
CA SER A 65 -11.67 1.05 -11.75
C SER A 65 -12.09 0.07 -10.64
N LYS A 66 -13.35 0.17 -10.21
CA LYS A 66 -13.94 -0.75 -9.23
C LYS A 66 -13.93 -2.20 -9.71
N GLU A 67 -14.21 -2.46 -10.99
CA GLU A 67 -14.14 -3.81 -11.55
C GLU A 67 -12.73 -4.42 -11.47
N LYS A 68 -11.68 -3.62 -11.69
CA LYS A 68 -10.29 -4.05 -11.53
C LYS A 68 -9.94 -4.34 -10.08
N GLU A 69 -10.38 -3.48 -9.16
CA GLU A 69 -10.22 -3.70 -7.72
C GLU A 69 -10.93 -4.99 -7.28
N ASP A 70 -12.18 -5.19 -7.68
CA ASP A 70 -12.97 -6.38 -7.36
C ASP A 70 -12.39 -7.65 -8.01
N TYR A 71 -11.81 -7.55 -9.20
CA TYR A 71 -11.07 -8.66 -9.81
C TYR A 71 -9.84 -9.05 -8.98
N SER A 72 -9.01 -8.07 -8.59
CA SER A 72 -7.81 -8.31 -7.77
C SER A 72 -8.19 -8.87 -6.38
N PHE A 73 -9.26 -8.36 -5.79
CA PHE A 73 -9.83 -8.87 -4.55
C PHE A 73 -10.29 -10.33 -4.68
N ARG A 74 -10.97 -10.70 -5.77
CA ARG A 74 -11.39 -12.09 -6.01
C ARG A 74 -10.19 -13.01 -6.18
N LEU A 75 -9.18 -12.60 -6.93
CA LEU A 75 -7.95 -13.38 -7.12
C LEU A 75 -7.25 -13.61 -5.77
N PHE A 76 -7.10 -12.56 -4.97
CA PHE A 76 -6.55 -12.66 -3.62
C PHE A 76 -7.34 -13.65 -2.75
N ARG A 77 -8.67 -13.59 -2.78
CA ARG A 77 -9.53 -14.50 -2.00
C ARG A 77 -9.38 -15.96 -2.44
N GLN A 78 -9.24 -16.22 -3.73
CA GLN A 78 -8.99 -17.57 -4.26
C GLN A 78 -7.65 -18.12 -3.79
N ASP A 79 -6.59 -17.31 -3.91
CA ASP A 79 -5.25 -17.64 -3.38
C ASP A 79 -5.31 -17.96 -1.89
N TYR A 80 -6.00 -17.13 -1.11
CA TYR A 80 -6.14 -17.30 0.33
C TYR A 80 -6.88 -18.61 0.69
N GLN A 81 -7.98 -18.91 -0.01
CA GLN A 81 -8.72 -20.16 0.19
C GLN A 81 -7.85 -21.38 -0.10
N LEU A 82 -7.05 -21.34 -1.17
CA LEU A 82 -6.14 -22.42 -1.52
C LEU A 82 -5.06 -22.65 -0.45
N LEU A 83 -4.47 -21.56 0.07
CA LEU A 83 -3.52 -21.63 1.19
C LEU A 83 -4.16 -22.21 2.45
N ARG A 84 -5.38 -21.77 2.77
CA ARG A 84 -6.12 -22.27 3.93
C ARG A 84 -6.42 -23.77 3.82
N MET A 85 -6.90 -24.25 2.67
CA MET A 85 -7.15 -25.68 2.44
C MET A 85 -5.87 -26.51 2.59
N LYS A 86 -4.73 -26.02 2.04
CA LYS A 86 -3.43 -26.68 2.18
C LYS A 86 -3.00 -26.79 3.66
N ARG A 87 -3.26 -25.75 4.47
CA ARG A 87 -3.00 -25.77 5.91
C ARG A 87 -3.89 -26.75 6.65
N GLU A 88 -5.20 -26.73 6.41
CA GLU A 88 -6.16 -27.64 7.04
C GLU A 88 -5.80 -29.10 6.75
N TYR A 89 -5.41 -29.41 5.51
CA TYR A 89 -4.92 -30.74 5.13
C TYR A 89 -3.66 -31.17 5.91
N SER A 90 -2.72 -30.24 6.10
CA SER A 90 -1.46 -30.50 6.82
C SER A 90 -1.69 -30.64 8.34
N ALA A 91 -2.53 -29.77 8.92
CA ALA A 91 -2.81 -29.72 10.36
C ALA A 91 -3.59 -30.96 10.85
N THR A 92 -4.46 -31.50 9.99
CA THR A 92 -5.24 -32.70 10.32
C THR A 92 -4.45 -34.01 10.23
N SER A 93 -3.16 -33.98 9.88
CA SER A 93 -2.35 -35.19 9.66
C SER A 93 -3.05 -36.20 8.74
N HIS A 94 -3.82 -35.72 7.74
CA HIS A 94 -4.64 -36.51 6.82
C HIS A 94 -5.90 -37.20 7.45
N PHE A 95 -6.22 -36.94 8.71
CA PHE A 95 -7.41 -37.48 9.39
C PHE A 95 -8.53 -36.45 9.43
N LYS A 96 -9.73 -36.79 8.93
CA LYS A 96 -10.95 -35.97 9.09
C LYS A 96 -11.37 -35.89 10.56
N LYS A 97 -10.74 -35.01 11.34
CA LYS A 97 -11.25 -34.61 12.65
C LYS A 97 -11.83 -33.21 12.50
N GLU A 98 -13.11 -33.06 12.81
CA GLU A 98 -13.78 -31.78 12.95
C GLU A 98 -13.28 -31.08 14.22
N THR A 99 -12.03 -30.64 14.20
CA THR A 99 -11.50 -29.78 15.25
C THR A 99 -11.52 -28.35 14.77
N SER A 100 -12.09 -27.46 15.58
CA SER A 100 -12.17 -26.05 15.31
C SER A 100 -10.81 -25.38 15.55
N PHE A 101 -10.25 -24.76 14.49
CA PHE A 101 -9.01 -23.99 14.52
C PHE A 101 -9.33 -22.51 14.50
N PHE A 102 -8.51 -21.69 15.14
CA PHE A 102 -8.54 -20.23 14.96
C PHE A 102 -7.25 -19.76 14.28
N GLU A 103 -7.37 -18.65 13.55
CA GLU A 103 -6.30 -18.02 12.78
C GLU A 103 -5.87 -16.73 13.48
N LEU A 104 -4.55 -16.56 13.67
CA LEU A 104 -3.93 -15.35 14.21
C LEU A 104 -3.12 -14.65 13.10
N PRO A 105 -3.76 -13.79 12.29
CA PRO A 105 -3.09 -13.04 11.23
C PRO A 105 -2.10 -12.03 11.79
N GLY A 106 -1.11 -11.69 10.98
CA GLY A 106 -0.14 -10.64 11.32
C GLY A 106 -0.80 -9.28 11.50
N LYS A 107 -0.39 -8.54 12.53
CA LYS A 107 -0.86 -7.19 12.84
C LYS A 107 -0.09 -6.15 12.04
N ILE A 108 -0.83 -5.24 11.42
CA ILE A 108 -0.27 -4.17 10.58
C ILE A 108 -0.28 -2.84 11.31
N LEU A 109 0.82 -2.10 11.22
CA LEU A 109 0.87 -0.66 11.47
C LEU A 109 1.04 0.05 10.12
N HIS A 110 0.02 0.78 9.65
CA HIS A 110 0.07 1.54 8.41
C HIS A 110 0.17 3.03 8.71
N ILE A 111 1.30 3.63 8.34
CA ILE A 111 1.54 5.06 8.44
C ILE A 111 1.50 5.67 7.04
N ASP A 112 0.67 6.69 6.86
CA ASP A 112 0.43 7.31 5.57
C ASP A 112 0.54 8.83 5.60
N GLY A 113 1.23 9.39 4.61
CA GLY A 113 1.27 10.84 4.34
C GLY A 113 0.00 11.40 3.69
N ASP A 114 -0.98 10.56 3.34
CA ASP A 114 -2.27 10.94 2.76
C ASP A 114 -3.43 10.31 3.56
N PRO A 115 -4.31 11.13 4.18
CA PRO A 115 -5.42 10.62 4.99
C PRO A 115 -6.52 9.95 4.14
N LEU A 116 -6.74 10.40 2.90
CA LEU A 116 -7.74 9.84 2.00
C LEU A 116 -7.31 8.46 1.51
N TYR A 117 -6.04 8.31 1.12
CA TYR A 117 -5.51 7.00 0.72
C TYR A 117 -5.44 6.03 1.90
N LEU A 118 -5.04 6.51 3.09
CA LEU A 118 -5.08 5.69 4.30
C LEU A 118 -6.50 5.14 4.54
N SER A 119 -7.53 5.98 4.46
CA SER A 119 -8.91 5.56 4.67
C SER A 119 -9.32 4.41 3.73
N LYS A 120 -9.00 4.53 2.43
CA LYS A 120 -9.29 3.48 1.43
C LYS A 120 -8.50 2.19 1.70
N CYS A 121 -7.23 2.31 2.13
CA CYS A 121 -6.41 1.15 2.50
C CYS A 121 -7.00 0.41 3.70
N LEU A 122 -7.41 1.14 4.75
CA LEU A 122 -8.02 0.58 5.95
C LEU A 122 -9.34 -0.15 5.66
N GLU A 123 -10.16 0.41 4.76
CA GLU A 123 -11.38 -0.27 4.29
C GLU A 123 -11.06 -1.60 3.62
N MET A 124 -10.04 -1.64 2.75
CA MET A 124 -9.64 -2.87 2.08
C MET A 124 -9.03 -3.89 3.05
N TYR A 125 -8.17 -3.48 4.00
CA TYR A 125 -7.69 -4.38 5.06
C TYR A 125 -8.84 -5.00 5.85
N LYS A 126 -9.86 -4.20 6.21
CA LYS A 126 -11.06 -4.69 6.89
C LYS A 126 -11.83 -5.69 6.04
N ARG A 127 -12.01 -5.43 4.74
CA ARG A 127 -12.63 -6.38 3.79
C ARG A 127 -11.84 -7.69 3.69
N LEU A 128 -10.52 -7.65 3.84
CA LEU A 128 -9.64 -8.82 3.82
C LEU A 128 -9.53 -9.55 5.16
N GLY A 129 -10.06 -8.99 6.25
CA GLY A 129 -10.02 -9.57 7.59
C GLY A 129 -8.64 -9.51 8.25
N VAL A 130 -7.83 -8.50 7.90
CA VAL A 130 -6.48 -8.33 8.46
C VAL A 130 -6.47 -7.22 9.52
N PRO A 131 -5.94 -7.47 10.73
CA PRO A 131 -5.90 -6.47 11.79
C PRO A 131 -4.89 -5.37 11.47
N VAL A 132 -5.36 -4.12 11.48
CA VAL A 132 -4.56 -2.95 11.12
C VAL A 132 -4.80 -1.79 12.08
N TYR A 133 -3.71 -1.09 12.42
CA TYR A 133 -3.73 0.23 13.04
C TYR A 133 -3.21 1.25 12.04
N GLY A 134 -4.07 2.20 11.65
CA GLY A 134 -3.74 3.25 10.68
C GLY A 134 -3.44 4.58 11.36
N LEU A 135 -2.40 5.28 10.89
CA LEU A 135 -2.04 6.60 11.39
C LEU A 135 -1.64 7.54 10.23
N TYR A 136 -2.28 8.69 10.15
CA TYR A 136 -1.84 9.77 9.26
C TYR A 136 -0.64 10.50 9.88
N MET A 137 0.42 10.69 9.09
CA MET A 137 1.62 11.42 9.52
C MET A 137 2.38 11.98 8.32
N LYS A 138 2.82 13.24 8.39
CA LYS A 138 3.63 13.84 7.33
C LYS A 138 4.97 13.11 7.19
N GLU A 139 5.47 13.00 5.97
CA GLU A 139 6.66 12.19 5.67
C GLU A 139 7.88 12.64 6.48
N SER A 140 8.03 13.94 6.72
CA SER A 140 9.12 14.50 7.53
C SER A 140 9.06 14.13 9.01
N GLU A 141 7.88 13.81 9.55
CA GLU A 141 7.65 13.50 10.96
C GLU A 141 7.79 12.01 11.26
N ILE A 142 7.64 11.15 10.23
CA ILE A 142 7.71 9.69 10.36
C ILE A 142 9.02 9.24 11.04
N PRO A 143 10.22 9.67 10.60
CA PRO A 143 11.47 9.17 11.19
C PRO A 143 11.61 9.48 12.68
N GLU A 144 11.07 10.61 13.14
CA GLU A 144 11.19 11.04 14.53
C GLU A 144 10.26 10.27 15.47
N ASN A 145 9.14 9.75 14.95
CA ASN A 145 8.10 9.11 15.76
C ASN A 145 8.02 7.59 15.58
N ILE A 146 8.67 7.04 14.54
CA ILE A 146 8.48 5.64 14.12
C ILE A 146 8.78 4.63 15.22
N ILE A 147 9.87 4.82 15.97
CA ILE A 147 10.30 3.88 17.02
C ILE A 147 9.27 3.82 18.16
N LYS A 148 8.77 4.98 18.58
CA LYS A 148 7.74 5.07 19.61
C LYS A 148 6.47 4.34 19.18
N LEU A 149 6.05 4.53 17.92
CA LEU A 149 4.86 3.89 17.37
C LEU A 149 5.02 2.38 17.29
N VAL A 150 6.13 1.87 16.74
CA VAL A 150 6.41 0.44 16.63
C VAL A 150 6.45 -0.22 18.01
N ASN A 151 7.07 0.41 19.01
CA ASN A 151 7.14 -0.14 20.37
C ASN A 151 5.78 -0.20 21.08
N ASN A 152 4.90 0.77 20.81
CA ASN A 152 3.57 0.84 21.41
C ASN A 152 2.58 -0.14 20.73
N VAL A 153 2.55 -0.15 19.39
CA VAL A 153 1.60 -0.95 18.61
C VAL A 153 2.04 -2.41 18.53
N ARG A 154 3.36 -2.66 18.54
CA ARG A 154 3.99 -3.97 18.33
C ARG A 154 3.44 -4.70 17.11
N PRO A 155 3.57 -4.12 15.91
CA PRO A 155 3.11 -4.76 14.68
C PRO A 155 4.06 -5.88 14.26
N ASP A 156 3.54 -6.82 13.46
CA ASP A 156 4.34 -7.79 12.72
C ASP A 156 4.73 -7.24 11.33
N ILE A 157 3.91 -6.33 10.78
CA ILE A 157 4.15 -5.65 9.52
C ILE A 157 4.01 -4.14 9.69
N LEU A 158 5.02 -3.40 9.23
CA LEU A 158 5.05 -1.95 9.19
C LEU A 158 4.94 -1.47 7.74
N VAL A 159 3.97 -0.61 7.46
CA VAL A 159 3.77 0.03 6.16
C VAL A 159 4.06 1.52 6.31
N ILE A 160 5.08 2.03 5.61
CA ILE A 160 5.47 3.44 5.60
C ILE A 160 5.29 3.99 4.19
N THR A 161 4.33 4.88 4.05
CA THR A 161 3.71 5.15 2.77
C THR A 161 3.38 6.65 2.76
N GLY A 162 3.53 7.36 1.63
CA GLY A 162 3.21 8.79 1.56
C GLY A 162 3.28 9.34 0.15
N HIS A 163 3.67 10.59 0.01
CA HIS A 163 3.95 11.22 -1.27
C HIS A 163 5.43 11.19 -1.58
N ASP A 164 5.79 11.03 -2.85
CA ASP A 164 7.14 11.25 -3.32
C ASP A 164 7.14 11.61 -4.79
N ALA A 165 8.27 12.12 -5.27
CA ALA A 165 8.42 12.51 -6.66
C ALA A 165 9.90 12.60 -7.01
N TYR A 166 10.24 12.14 -8.22
CA TYR A 166 11.57 12.34 -8.80
C TYR A 166 11.67 13.70 -9.47
N ILE A 167 12.66 14.49 -9.06
CA ILE A 167 12.89 15.85 -9.54
C ILE A 167 14.04 15.85 -10.55
N LYS A 168 13.70 15.80 -11.85
CA LYS A 168 14.65 15.65 -12.96
C LYS A 168 15.81 16.67 -12.96
N HIS A 169 15.55 17.92 -12.55
CA HIS A 169 16.58 18.98 -12.59
C HIS A 169 17.59 18.90 -11.44
N LYS A 170 17.36 18.06 -10.42
CA LYS A 170 18.26 17.94 -9.27
C LYS A 170 19.42 16.97 -9.48
N GLY A 171 19.38 16.15 -10.53
CA GLY A 171 20.41 15.15 -10.82
C GLY A 171 19.84 13.90 -11.46
N GLU A 172 20.51 12.76 -11.25
CA GLU A 172 20.14 11.47 -11.84
C GLU A 172 19.18 10.66 -10.94
N LYS A 173 18.50 9.66 -11.50
CA LYS A 173 17.57 8.76 -10.78
C LYS A 173 18.24 7.93 -9.67
N LYS A 174 19.56 7.78 -9.72
CA LYS A 174 20.36 7.06 -8.71
C LYS A 174 20.65 7.89 -7.45
N ASP A 175 20.41 9.20 -7.52
CA ASP A 175 20.70 10.09 -6.41
C ASP A 175 19.48 10.28 -5.53
N LEU A 176 19.57 9.81 -4.28
CA LEU A 176 18.50 9.94 -3.28
C LEU A 176 18.05 11.39 -3.05
N GLN A 177 18.95 12.37 -3.23
CA GLN A 177 18.63 13.80 -3.04
C GLN A 177 17.73 14.38 -4.14
N CYS A 178 17.60 13.67 -5.27
CA CYS A 178 16.69 14.04 -6.35
C CYS A 178 15.23 13.73 -6.05
N TYR A 179 14.95 13.10 -4.92
CA TYR A 179 13.60 12.70 -4.51
C TYR A 179 13.09 13.60 -3.40
N ARG A 180 11.80 13.96 -3.45
CA ARG A 180 11.20 14.90 -2.50
C ARG A 180 11.23 14.33 -1.07
N ASN A 181 10.78 13.09 -0.90
CA ASN A 181 10.52 12.48 0.40
C ASN A 181 11.21 11.13 0.63
N SER A 182 11.79 10.48 -0.41
CA SER A 182 12.50 9.19 -0.25
C SER A 182 13.50 9.18 0.91
N ARG A 183 14.19 10.31 1.18
CA ARG A 183 15.13 10.42 2.29
C ARG A 183 14.50 10.15 3.65
N TYR A 184 13.24 10.53 3.85
CA TYR A 184 12.53 10.33 5.11
C TYR A 184 12.11 8.87 5.25
N PHE A 185 11.58 8.25 4.20
CA PHE A 185 11.27 6.83 4.21
C PHE A 185 12.52 5.98 4.48
N VAL A 186 13.63 6.26 3.79
CA VAL A 186 14.92 5.59 4.00
C VAL A 186 15.40 5.75 5.44
N ARG A 187 15.31 6.95 6.01
CA ARG A 187 15.68 7.20 7.40
C ARG A 187 14.78 6.40 8.36
N ALA A 188 13.46 6.46 8.19
CA ALA A 188 12.52 5.73 9.03
C ALA A 188 12.78 4.20 9.01
N VAL A 189 13.06 3.62 7.84
CA VAL A 189 13.43 2.20 7.72
C VAL A 189 14.73 1.90 8.49
N LYS A 190 15.75 2.75 8.35
CA LYS A 190 17.03 2.59 9.08
C LYS A 190 16.86 2.68 10.59
N GLU A 191 16.08 3.64 11.08
CA GLU A 191 15.78 3.78 12.51
C GLU A 191 15.14 2.48 13.02
N VAL A 192 14.10 1.98 12.33
CA VAL A 192 13.43 0.73 12.72
C VAL A 192 14.40 -0.45 12.72
N ARG A 193 15.24 -0.58 11.68
CA ARG A 193 16.23 -1.67 11.59
C ARG A 193 17.36 -1.58 12.60
N SER A 194 17.62 -0.41 13.19
CA SER A 194 18.56 -0.29 14.31
C SER A 194 18.06 -1.00 15.57
N VAL A 195 16.74 -1.10 15.75
CA VAL A 195 16.10 -1.77 16.90
C VAL A 195 15.63 -3.18 16.54
N PHE A 196 15.10 -3.37 15.32
CA PHE A 196 14.58 -4.64 14.80
C PHE A 196 15.36 -5.08 13.54
N PRO A 197 16.62 -5.55 13.70
CA PRO A 197 17.51 -5.83 12.57
C PRO A 197 17.07 -7.02 11.71
N ASN A 198 16.28 -7.94 12.26
CA ASN A 198 15.82 -9.13 11.55
C ASN A 198 14.64 -8.81 10.61
N LEU A 199 14.84 -9.06 9.31
CA LEU A 199 13.84 -8.91 8.24
C LEU A 199 12.57 -9.74 8.45
N ASP A 200 12.69 -10.90 9.11
CA ASP A 200 11.57 -11.80 9.36
C ASP A 200 10.78 -11.46 10.63
N HIS A 201 11.35 -10.65 11.54
CA HIS A 201 10.66 -10.29 12.79
C HIS A 201 9.69 -9.13 12.62
N LEU A 202 10.08 -8.15 11.81
CA LEU A 202 9.24 -7.01 11.46
C LEU A 202 9.38 -6.81 9.95
N VAL A 203 8.32 -7.15 9.23
CA VAL A 203 8.26 -6.96 7.79
C VAL A 203 7.99 -5.49 7.52
N ILE A 204 8.75 -4.88 6.60
CA ILE A 204 8.59 -3.46 6.27
C ILE A 204 8.24 -3.31 4.79
N PHE A 205 7.09 -2.69 4.51
CA PHE A 205 6.77 -2.13 3.21
C PHE A 205 7.04 -0.62 3.26
N ALA A 206 7.84 -0.07 2.34
CA ALA A 206 8.14 1.36 2.35
C ALA A 206 8.11 2.01 0.96
N GLY A 207 7.64 3.24 0.90
CA GLY A 207 7.73 4.09 -0.28
C GLY A 207 6.39 4.56 -0.82
N ALA A 208 6.49 5.36 -1.87
CA ALA A 208 5.40 6.03 -2.55
C ALA A 208 5.62 5.97 -4.07
N CYS A 209 4.73 6.61 -4.82
CA CYS A 209 4.94 6.84 -6.25
C CYS A 209 6.30 7.48 -6.50
N GLN A 210 7.01 6.94 -7.48
CA GLN A 210 8.34 7.40 -7.89
C GLN A 210 9.40 7.41 -6.78
N SER A 211 9.23 6.68 -5.67
CA SER A 211 10.26 6.59 -4.64
C SER A 211 11.56 5.95 -5.11
N HIS A 212 12.66 6.25 -4.42
CA HIS A 212 13.96 5.65 -4.66
C HIS A 212 14.04 4.21 -4.12
N PHE A 213 13.46 3.29 -4.89
CA PHE A 213 13.37 1.86 -4.58
C PHE A 213 14.65 1.24 -4.02
N GLU A 214 15.78 1.42 -4.70
CA GLU A 214 17.04 0.74 -4.35
C GLU A 214 17.56 1.18 -2.97
N SER A 215 17.35 2.45 -2.61
CA SER A 215 17.74 2.98 -1.31
C SER A 215 16.85 2.45 -0.18
N LEU A 216 15.57 2.19 -0.47
CA LEU A 216 14.63 1.61 0.50
C LEU A 216 14.96 0.14 0.78
N ILE A 217 15.20 -0.66 -0.27
CA ILE A 217 15.63 -2.05 -0.11
C ILE A 217 16.98 -2.12 0.62
N ARG A 218 17.96 -1.29 0.23
CA ARG A 218 19.26 -1.22 0.93
C ARG A 218 19.15 -0.76 2.39
N ALA A 219 18.13 0.01 2.74
CA ALA A 219 17.86 0.40 4.12
C ALA A 219 17.30 -0.75 4.97
N GLY A 220 16.82 -1.82 4.34
CA GLY A 220 16.26 -3.00 5.00
C GLY A 220 14.74 -3.11 4.91
N ALA A 221 14.10 -2.44 3.96
CA ALA A 221 12.69 -2.69 3.63
C ALA A 221 12.57 -4.07 2.95
N ASN A 222 11.53 -4.84 3.32
CA ASN A 222 11.23 -6.11 2.66
C ASN A 222 10.62 -5.86 1.27
N PHE A 223 9.72 -4.88 1.19
CA PHE A 223 9.08 -4.46 -0.04
C PHE A 223 9.17 -2.95 -0.19
N ALA A 224 9.30 -2.48 -1.42
CA ALA A 224 9.32 -1.05 -1.71
C ALA A 224 8.63 -0.69 -3.02
N SER A 225 8.15 0.54 -3.07
CA SER A 225 7.45 1.10 -4.23
C SER A 225 8.39 1.66 -5.30
N SER A 226 7.88 1.62 -6.52
CA SER A 226 8.35 2.24 -7.76
C SER A 226 9.78 1.92 -8.20
N PRO A 227 10.15 0.65 -8.44
CA PRO A 227 11.41 0.30 -9.11
C PRO A 227 11.61 1.10 -10.41
N ALA A 228 10.60 1.15 -11.29
CA ALA A 228 10.65 1.88 -12.55
C ALA A 228 10.40 3.40 -12.41
N ARG A 229 10.20 3.90 -11.18
CA ARG A 229 9.81 5.30 -10.88
C ARG A 229 8.48 5.70 -11.53
N ILE A 230 7.50 4.80 -11.50
CA ILE A 230 6.14 5.04 -11.99
C ILE A 230 5.18 5.33 -10.85
N ASN A 231 3.97 5.77 -11.20
CA ASN A 231 2.88 5.86 -10.24
C ASN A 231 2.35 4.46 -9.93
N ILE A 232 1.95 4.23 -8.68
CA ILE A 232 1.38 2.96 -8.22
C ILE A 232 -0.06 3.15 -7.76
N HIS A 233 -0.84 2.08 -7.90
CA HIS A 233 -2.20 2.05 -7.38
C HIS A 233 -2.20 2.06 -5.85
N MET A 234 -3.17 2.73 -5.23
CA MET A 234 -3.18 2.89 -3.77
C MET A 234 -3.38 1.58 -2.98
N LEU A 235 -4.06 0.59 -3.58
CA LEU A 235 -4.35 -0.71 -2.94
C LEU A 235 -3.22 -1.73 -3.08
N ASP A 236 -2.20 -1.43 -3.87
CA ASP A 236 -1.09 -2.35 -4.10
C ASP A 236 -0.31 -2.73 -2.83
N PRO A 237 0.05 -1.78 -1.93
CA PRO A 237 0.62 -2.12 -0.63
C PRO A 237 -0.29 -3.03 0.20
N VAL A 238 -1.61 -2.84 0.10
CA VAL A 238 -2.61 -3.60 0.86
C VAL A 238 -2.59 -5.07 0.47
N PHE A 239 -2.57 -5.38 -0.82
CA PHE A 239 -2.55 -6.77 -1.29
C PHE A 239 -1.26 -7.49 -0.92
N ILE A 240 -0.09 -6.86 -1.06
CA ILE A 240 1.19 -7.45 -0.67
C ILE A 240 1.22 -7.74 0.83
N VAL A 241 0.92 -6.73 1.64
CA VAL A 241 1.02 -6.84 3.10
C VAL A 241 -0.02 -7.83 3.64
N SER A 242 -1.25 -7.84 3.08
CA SER A 242 -2.27 -8.82 3.47
C SER A 242 -1.86 -10.24 3.09
N LYS A 243 -1.20 -10.45 1.94
CA LYS A 243 -0.70 -11.78 1.55
C LYS A 243 0.31 -12.30 2.57
N ILE A 244 1.23 -11.44 3.02
CA ILE A 244 2.23 -11.81 4.04
C ILE A 244 1.56 -12.10 5.39
N ALA A 245 0.64 -11.22 5.83
CA ALA A 245 -0.08 -11.38 7.10
C ALA A 245 -0.88 -12.68 7.18
N LEU A 246 -1.36 -13.18 6.04
CA LEU A 246 -2.24 -14.33 5.90
C LEU A 246 -1.52 -15.61 5.42
N THR A 247 -0.24 -15.54 5.08
CA THR A 247 0.61 -16.69 4.76
C THR A 247 1.19 -17.29 6.05
N SER A 248 1.33 -18.62 6.13
CA SER A 248 1.86 -19.31 7.32
C SER A 248 3.27 -18.84 7.67
N PHE A 249 3.59 -18.76 8.96
CA PHE A 249 4.96 -18.47 9.44
C PHE A 249 6.03 -19.49 8.99
N THR A 250 5.60 -20.67 8.51
CA THR A 250 6.48 -21.72 7.97
C THR A 250 6.70 -21.59 6.46
N ASP A 251 5.87 -20.80 5.78
CA ASP A 251 5.90 -20.66 4.33
C ASP A 251 6.61 -19.35 3.93
N HIS A 252 7.27 -19.38 2.77
CA HIS A 252 7.88 -18.21 2.17
C HIS A 252 6.90 -17.54 1.20
N VAL A 253 6.87 -16.22 1.20
CA VAL A 253 6.16 -15.40 0.22
C VAL A 253 7.17 -15.00 -0.86
N ASN A 254 7.02 -15.60 -2.04
CA ASN A 254 7.80 -15.21 -3.21
C ASN A 254 7.36 -13.82 -3.70
N VAL A 255 8.33 -12.99 -4.10
CA VAL A 255 8.08 -11.63 -4.60
C VAL A 255 7.13 -11.64 -5.80
N TRP A 256 7.32 -12.55 -6.76
CA TRP A 256 6.45 -12.68 -7.93
C TRP A 256 5.01 -13.01 -7.57
N ASP A 257 4.82 -13.90 -6.60
CA ASP A 257 3.49 -14.26 -6.14
C ASP A 257 2.82 -13.12 -5.36
N ALA A 258 3.60 -12.30 -4.64
CA ALA A 258 3.10 -11.09 -3.99
C ALA A 258 2.62 -10.05 -5.01
N LEU A 259 3.37 -9.88 -6.11
CA LEU A 259 3.09 -8.90 -7.16
C LEU A 259 1.91 -9.28 -8.04
N ARG A 260 1.64 -10.58 -8.26
CA ARG A 260 0.56 -11.09 -9.12
C ARG A 260 -0.83 -10.53 -8.75
N ASN A 261 -1.05 -10.24 -7.47
CA ASN A 261 -2.35 -9.77 -6.96
C ASN A 261 -2.43 -8.24 -6.90
N THR A 262 -1.41 -7.53 -7.38
CA THR A 262 -1.35 -6.07 -7.42
C THR A 262 -1.80 -5.54 -8.77
N LEU A 263 -2.26 -4.30 -8.80
CA LEU A 263 -2.79 -3.64 -9.98
C LEU A 263 -1.67 -3.04 -10.85
N THR A 264 -0.55 -2.63 -10.25
CA THR A 264 0.59 -2.06 -10.99
C THR A 264 1.66 -3.10 -11.38
N GLY A 265 1.79 -4.20 -10.64
CA GLY A 265 2.77 -5.24 -10.94
C GLY A 265 4.23 -4.85 -10.66
N GLU A 266 5.15 -5.52 -11.35
CA GLU A 266 6.62 -5.45 -11.10
C GLU A 266 7.26 -4.10 -11.42
N ASP A 267 6.69 -3.33 -12.35
CA ASP A 267 7.18 -1.98 -12.66
C ASP A 267 6.94 -1.03 -11.48
N GLY A 268 5.86 -1.28 -10.74
CA GLY A 268 5.40 -0.46 -9.64
C GLY A 268 5.92 -0.88 -8.28
N LEU A 269 6.29 -2.14 -8.09
CA LEU A 269 6.58 -2.71 -6.77
C LEU A 269 7.66 -3.76 -6.87
N GLY A 270 8.48 -3.87 -5.83
CA GLY A 270 9.46 -4.92 -5.71
C GLY A 270 9.79 -5.24 -4.26
N GLY A 271 10.64 -6.23 -4.04
CA GLY A 271 11.03 -6.62 -2.70
C GLY A 271 12.01 -7.78 -2.68
N VAL A 272 12.18 -8.32 -1.49
CA VAL A 272 12.96 -9.53 -1.19
C VAL A 272 12.06 -10.61 -0.63
N GLU A 273 12.47 -11.86 -0.76
CA GLU A 273 11.76 -12.99 -0.17
C GLU A 273 11.55 -12.77 1.34
N THR A 274 10.34 -13.06 1.82
CA THR A 274 9.92 -12.80 3.21
C THR A 274 9.05 -13.95 3.68
N LYS A 275 9.14 -14.33 4.96
CA LYS A 275 8.25 -15.36 5.54
C LYS A 275 6.83 -14.83 5.77
N GLY A 276 5.85 -15.74 5.74
CA GLY A 276 4.52 -15.44 6.25
C GLY A 276 4.52 -15.18 7.76
N ILE A 277 3.38 -14.73 8.29
CA ILE A 277 3.21 -14.41 9.72
C ILE A 277 2.11 -15.23 10.38
N LEU A 278 1.09 -15.64 9.62
CA LEU A 278 -0.10 -16.29 10.16
C LEU A 278 0.24 -17.51 11.02
N ARG A 279 -0.40 -17.59 12.18
CA ARG A 279 -0.39 -18.78 13.05
C ARG A 279 -1.78 -19.37 13.17
N THR A 280 -1.85 -20.68 13.36
CA THR A 280 -3.09 -21.41 13.64
C THR A 280 -3.04 -22.00 15.05
N GLY A 281 -4.09 -21.79 15.82
CA GLY A 281 -4.22 -22.32 17.19
C GLY A 281 -5.43 -23.23 17.36
N MET A 282 -5.47 -23.99 18.45
CA MET A 282 -6.56 -24.87 18.86
C MET A 282 -6.71 -24.90 20.39
N PRO A 283 -7.90 -25.17 20.95
CA PRO A 283 -9.19 -25.29 20.26
C PRO A 283 -9.89 -23.93 20.11
N MET A 284 -10.67 -23.75 19.04
CA MET A 284 -11.59 -22.60 18.96
C MET A 284 -12.89 -22.96 19.68
N LYS A 285 -13.11 -22.41 20.88
CA LYS A 285 -14.41 -22.54 21.54
C LYS A 285 -15.42 -21.69 20.77
N GLU A 286 -16.52 -22.30 20.31
CA GLU A 286 -17.66 -21.52 19.85
C GLU A 286 -18.15 -20.67 21.03
N ASN A 287 -18.21 -19.35 20.81
CA ASN A 287 -18.65 -18.31 21.74
C ASN A 287 -17.61 -17.80 22.75
N GLU A 288 -16.74 -16.91 22.29
CA GLU A 288 -16.41 -15.70 23.05
C GLU A 288 -16.55 -14.52 22.07
N GLU A 289 -17.70 -13.84 22.11
CA GLU A 289 -17.83 -12.48 21.58
C GLU A 289 -16.84 -11.60 22.35
N TYR A 290 -15.64 -11.46 21.82
CA TYR A 290 -14.69 -10.45 22.31
C TYR A 290 -15.28 -9.09 21.97
N SER A 291 -16.01 -8.55 22.93
CA SER A 291 -16.46 -7.18 22.99
C SER A 291 -15.26 -6.32 23.38
N GLU A 292 -14.59 -5.68 22.42
CA GLU A 292 -13.78 -4.47 22.64
C GLU A 292 -13.97 -3.48 21.48
#